data_AF-A0A124E4A6-F1
#
_entry.id   AF-A0A124E4A6-F1
#
_cell.length_a   1.000
_cell.length_b   1.000
_cell.length_c   1.000
_cell.angle_alpha   90.00
_cell.angle_beta   90.00
_cell.angle_gamma   90.00
#
_symmetry.space_group_name_H-M   'P 1'
#
loop_
_entity.id
_entity.type
_entity.pdbx_description
1 polymer ?
#
loop_
_entity_poly.entity_id
_entity_poly.type
_entity_poly.pdbx_seq_one_letter_code
_entity_poly.pdbx_strand_id
1 'polypeptide(L)'
;MSDGTLKINGEVVEATEFAYNGCHKIYLITFSGDRDLMLECGYTEDDIYPVEMLPDIWATTCPLRFISSADLSVHYVEQCDETASVTWEPS
;
A
#
# COMPACT_ATOMS: atom_id res chain seq x y z
N MET A 1 8.25 10.21 -11.90
CA MET A 1 8.77 8.97 -11.29
C MET A 1 8.92 9.30 -9.83
N SER A 2 8.38 8.50 -8.93
CA SER A 2 8.54 8.70 -7.50
C SER A 2 10.02 8.60 -7.16
N ASP A 3 10.58 9.64 -6.53
CA ASP A 3 12.01 9.79 -6.30
C ASP A 3 12.46 8.95 -5.07
N GLY A 4 12.10 7.67 -5.02
CA GLY A 4 12.41 6.82 -3.87
C GLY A 4 12.02 5.34 -4.05
N THR A 5 12.37 4.54 -3.05
CA THR A 5 12.18 3.09 -3.01
C THR A 5 11.31 2.69 -1.83
N LEU A 6 10.20 2.01 -2.11
CA LEU A 6 9.39 1.35 -1.08
C LEU A 6 10.05 0.03 -0.69
N LYS A 7 10.18 -0.22 0.61
CA LYS A 7 10.51 -1.53 1.14
C LYS A 7 9.45 -2.01 2.12
N ILE A 8 9.04 -3.27 1.96
CA ILE A 8 8.15 -3.98 2.89
C ILE A 8 8.90 -5.23 3.36
N ASN A 9 9.09 -5.36 4.67
CA ASN A 9 9.85 -6.47 5.27
C ASN A 9 11.27 -6.63 4.71
N GLY A 10 11.89 -5.50 4.35
CA GLY A 10 13.24 -5.45 3.75
C GLY A 10 13.29 -5.71 2.25
N GLU A 11 12.20 -6.17 1.64
CA GLU A 11 12.09 -6.44 0.21
C GLU A 11 11.64 -5.18 -0.54
N VAL A 12 12.25 -4.92 -1.70
CA VAL A 12 11.88 -3.79 -2.57
C VAL A 12 10.56 -4.11 -3.26
N VAL A 13 9.62 -3.16 -3.23
CA VAL A 13 8.31 -3.30 -3.85
C VAL A 13 8.08 -2.18 -4.85
N GLU A 14 7.82 -2.56 -6.10
CA GLU A 14 7.51 -1.64 -7.20
C GLU A 14 6.02 -1.29 -7.16
N ALA A 15 5.70 -0.11 -6.63
CA ALA A 15 4.37 0.46 -6.61
C ALA A 15 4.46 1.99 -6.71
N THR A 16 3.50 2.62 -7.37
CA THR A 16 3.46 4.09 -7.48
C THR A 16 2.51 4.72 -6.47
N GLU A 17 1.43 4.01 -6.14
CA GLU A 17 0.33 4.48 -5.31
C GLU A 17 -0.24 3.32 -4.50
N PHE A 18 -1.17 3.63 -3.60
CA PHE A 18 -1.96 2.63 -2.90
C PHE A 18 -3.35 3.16 -2.58
N ALA A 19 -4.33 2.26 -2.55
CA ALA A 19 -5.67 2.54 -2.04
C ALA A 19 -5.73 2.21 -0.55
N TYR A 20 -6.32 3.11 0.24
CA TYR A 20 -6.47 2.96 1.68
C TYR A 20 -7.89 3.29 2.13
N ASN A 21 -8.52 2.38 2.88
CA ASN A 21 -9.92 2.55 3.30
C ASN A 21 -10.11 3.45 4.54
N GLY A 22 -9.08 4.15 5.00
CA GLY A 22 -9.13 4.95 6.22
C GLY A 22 -9.05 4.16 7.53
N CYS A 23 -8.83 2.83 7.51
CA CYS A 23 -8.77 2.04 8.74
C CYS A 23 -7.72 0.92 8.81
N HIS A 24 -7.71 -0.02 7.85
CA HIS A 24 -6.85 -1.22 7.90
C HIS A 24 -6.64 -1.95 6.56
N LYS A 25 -7.31 -1.55 5.48
CA LYS A 25 -7.13 -2.18 4.16
C LYS A 25 -6.22 -1.31 3.33
N ILE A 26 -5.08 -1.85 2.93
CA ILE A 26 -4.10 -1.18 2.09
C ILE A 26 -3.83 -2.06 0.87
N TYR A 27 -4.07 -1.51 -0.32
CA TYR A 27 -3.87 -2.19 -1.60
C TYR A 27 -2.86 -1.43 -2.45
N LEU A 28 -1.75 -2.07 -2.82
CA LEU A 28 -0.74 -1.45 -3.68
C LEU A 28 -1.21 -1.42 -5.14
N ILE A 29 -0.97 -0.29 -5.79
CA ILE A 29 -1.18 -0.07 -7.21
C ILE A 29 0.19 -0.27 -7.88
N THR A 30 0.36 -1.44 -8.50
CA THR A 30 1.62 -1.94 -9.04
C THR A 30 1.66 -1.90 -10.57
N PHE A 31 0.49 -1.90 -11.22
CA PHE A 31 0.36 -1.73 -12.66
C PHE A 31 -0.84 -0.85 -13.04
N SER A 32 -0.90 -0.44 -14.31
CA SER A 32 -1.83 0.59 -14.79
C SER A 32 -3.33 0.28 -14.59
N GLY A 33 -3.72 -0.99 -14.50
CA GLY A 33 -5.11 -1.40 -14.32
C GLY A 33 -5.55 -1.52 -12.85
N ASP A 34 -4.62 -1.50 -11.90
CA ASP A 34 -4.93 -1.61 -10.48
C ASP A 34 -5.75 -0.41 -10.00
N ARG A 35 -5.45 0.79 -10.50
CA ARG A 35 -6.19 2.01 -10.15
C ARG A 35 -7.66 1.90 -10.52
N ASP A 36 -7.94 1.53 -11.78
CA ASP A 36 -9.31 1.36 -12.28
C ASP A 36 -10.04 0.28 -11.48
N LEU A 37 -9.37 -0.85 -11.17
CA LEU A 37 -9.92 -1.90 -10.32
C LEU A 37 -10.31 -1.39 -8.93
N MET A 38 -9.48 -0.57 -8.29
CA MET A 38 -9.80 0.01 -6.98
C MET A 38 -11.03 0.92 -7.06
N LEU A 39 -11.13 1.75 -8.08
CA LEU A 39 -12.29 2.63 -8.31
C LEU A 39 -13.57 1.82 -8.55
N GLU A 40 -13.51 0.76 -9.36
CA GLU A 40 -14.62 -0.19 -9.57
C GLU A 40 -15.05 -0.90 -8.27
N CYS A 41 -14.10 -1.15 -7.36
CA CYS A 41 -14.36 -1.74 -6.04
C CYS A 41 -14.93 -0.75 -5.03
N GLY A 42 -15.15 0.52 -5.40
CA GLY A 42 -15.78 1.54 -4.57
C GLY A 42 -14.81 2.42 -3.78
N TYR A 43 -13.50 2.34 -4.05
CA TYR A 43 -12.57 3.38 -3.62
C TYR A 43 -12.79 4.64 -4.46
N THR A 44 -12.44 5.79 -3.89
CA THR A 44 -12.46 7.08 -4.57
C THR A 44 -11.05 7.60 -4.79
N GLU A 45 -10.91 8.65 -5.60
CA GLU A 45 -9.64 9.35 -5.79
C GLU A 45 -9.05 9.85 -4.46
N ASP A 46 -9.89 10.21 -3.49
CA ASP A 46 -9.47 10.66 -2.15
C ASP A 46 -8.96 9.50 -1.27
N ASP A 47 -9.21 8.26 -1.68
CA ASP A 47 -8.72 7.05 -1.01
C ASP A 47 -7.41 6.53 -1.62
N ILE A 48 -6.91 7.16 -2.69
CA ILE A 48 -5.69 6.76 -3.39
C ILE A 48 -4.56 7.74 -3.06
N TYR A 49 -3.48 7.20 -2.50
CA TYR A 49 -2.36 7.97 -1.98
C TYR A 49 -1.06 7.62 -2.73
N PRO A 50 -0.12 8.57 -2.87
CA PRO A 50 1.21 8.27 -3.41
C PRO A 50 1.98 7.34 -2.47
N VAL A 51 2.76 6.41 -3.04
CA VAL A 51 3.43 5.33 -2.28
C VAL A 51 4.36 5.83 -1.16
N GLU A 52 4.94 7.01 -1.31
CA GLU A 52 5.82 7.63 -0.32
C GLU A 52 5.14 7.92 1.03
N MET A 53 3.81 8.06 1.06
CA MET A 53 3.03 8.25 2.29
C MET A 53 2.75 6.95 3.04
N LEU A 54 3.02 5.80 2.42
CA LEU A 54 2.65 4.50 2.96
C LEU A 54 3.26 4.22 4.34
N PRO A 55 4.54 4.54 4.65
CA PRO A 55 5.08 4.35 6.00
C PRO A 55 4.34 5.14 7.08
N ASP A 56 3.95 6.38 6.78
CA ASP A 56 3.24 7.25 7.72
C ASP A 56 1.81 6.74 7.98
N ILE A 57 1.13 6.31 6.91
CA ILE A 57 -0.19 5.67 7.02
C ILE A 57 -0.06 4.35 7.81
N TRP A 58 0.92 3.51 7.49
CA TRP A 58 1.17 2.25 8.20
C TRP A 58 1.34 2.44 9.70
N ALA A 59 2.11 3.44 10.12
CA ALA A 59 2.37 3.74 11.53
C ALA A 59 1.12 4.17 12.32
N THR A 60 0.12 4.75 11.66
CA THR A 60 -1.11 5.29 12.28
C THR A 60 -2.34 4.40 12.10
N THR A 61 -2.28 3.45 11.15
CA THR A 61 -3.34 2.50 10.84
C THR A 61 -3.51 1.49 11.98
N CYS A 62 -4.74 1.06 12.26
CA CYS A 62 -5.00 0.14 13.38
C CYS A 62 -4.32 -1.24 13.20
N PRO A 63 -4.13 -2.03 14.27
CA PRO A 63 -3.39 -3.31 14.20
C PRO A 63 -3.99 -4.37 13.26
N LEU A 64 -5.26 -4.25 12.87
CA LEU A 64 -5.90 -5.17 11.91
C LEU A 64 -5.45 -4.97 10.46
N ARG A 65 -4.43 -4.13 10.26
CA ARG A 65 -3.91 -3.76 8.94
C ARG A 65 -3.19 -4.89 8.24
N PHE A 66 -3.24 -4.84 6.92
CA PHE A 66 -2.50 -5.71 6.00
C PHE A 66 -2.12 -4.91 4.75
N ILE A 67 -1.22 -5.45 3.94
CA ILE A 67 -0.86 -4.89 2.62
C ILE A 67 -0.93 -6.01 1.59
N SER A 68 -1.68 -5.78 0.50
CA SER A 68 -1.79 -6.72 -0.61
C SER A 68 -1.74 -6.00 -1.95
N SER A 69 -1.49 -6.71 -3.05
CA SER A 69 -1.75 -6.18 -4.38
C SER A 69 -3.26 -5.95 -4.58
N ALA A 70 -3.62 -5.03 -5.45
CA ALA A 70 -5.02 -4.72 -5.74
C ALA A 70 -5.82 -5.93 -6.28
N ASP A 71 -5.18 -6.81 -7.05
CA ASP A 71 -5.76 -8.07 -7.55
C ASP A 71 -5.74 -9.23 -6.53
N LEU A 72 -5.21 -9.00 -5.32
CA LEU A 72 -5.07 -9.97 -4.24
C LEU A 72 -4.14 -11.16 -4.57
N SER A 73 -3.32 -11.08 -5.61
CA SER A 73 -2.38 -12.14 -5.98
C SER A 73 -1.13 -12.19 -5.10
N VAL A 74 -0.77 -11.06 -4.47
CA VAL A 74 0.40 -10.94 -3.60
C VAL A 74 -0.02 -10.36 -2.24
N HIS A 75 0.40 -11.02 -1.17
CA HIS A 75 0.24 -10.55 0.21
C HIS A 75 1.62 -10.13 0.73
N TYR A 76 1.84 -8.82 0.86
CA TYR A 76 3.12 -8.26 1.32
C TYR A 76 3.20 -8.25 2.85
N VAL A 77 2.07 -8.05 3.50
CA VAL A 77 1.91 -8.12 4.96
C VAL A 77 0.60 -8.81 5.29
N GLU A 78 0.67 -9.85 6.11
CA GLU A 78 -0.51 -10.57 6.60
C GLU A 78 -1.30 -9.73 7.62
N GLN A 79 -2.60 -10.00 7.73
CA GLN A 79 -3.43 -9.30 8.70
C GLN A 79 -2.96 -9.56 10.14
N CYS A 80 -2.89 -8.49 10.94
CA CYS A 80 -2.43 -8.51 12.34
C CYS A 80 -0.94 -8.82 12.51
N ASP A 81 -0.12 -8.72 11.45
CA ASP A 81 1.33 -8.84 11.59
C ASP A 81 1.93 -7.57 12.21
N GLU A 82 2.12 -7.61 13.53
CA GLU A 82 2.76 -6.53 14.29
C GLU A 82 4.28 -6.46 14.09
N THR A 83 4.89 -7.45 13.43
CA THR A 83 6.33 -7.49 13.16
C THR A 83 6.70 -6.86 11.81
N ALA A 84 5.70 -6.59 10.97
CA ALA A 84 5.92 -6.07 9.64
C ALA A 84 6.50 -4.65 9.64
N SER A 85 7.44 -4.44 8.73
CA SER A 85 8.14 -3.17 8.55
C SER A 85 7.83 -2.59 7.17
N VAL A 86 7.56 -1.29 7.14
CA VAL A 86 7.22 -0.56 5.91
C VAL A 86 8.00 0.75 5.93
N THR A 87 8.87 0.94 4.95
CA THR A 87 9.79 2.09 4.90
C THR A 87 9.87 2.66 3.49
N TRP A 88 10.07 3.98 3.41
CA TRP A 88 10.34 4.69 2.16
C TRP A 88 11.73 5.31 2.24
N GLU A 89 12.54 5.07 1.22
CA GLU A 89 13.87 5.65 1.08
C GLU A 89 13.89 6.60 -0.12
N PRO A 90 14.01 7.92 0.08
CA PRO A 90 14.16 8.86 -1.04
C PRO A 90 15.49 8.61 -1.78
N SER A 91 15.48 8.79 -3.10
CA SER A 91 16.63 8.67 -4.01
C SER A 91 17.51 9.92 -4.03
#